data_AF-A0A2S0UCI8-F1
#
_entry.id   AF-A0A2S0UCI8-F1
#
_cell.length_a   1.000
_cell.length_b   1.000
_cell.length_c   1.000
_cell.angle_alpha   90.00
_cell.angle_beta   90.00
_cell.angle_gamma   90.00
#
_symmetry.space_group_name_H-M   'P 1'
#
loop_
_entity.id
_entity.type
_entity.pdbx_description
1 polymer ?
#
loop_
_entity_poly.entity_id
_entity_poly.type
_entity_poly.pdbx_seq_one_letter_code
_entity_poly.pdbx_strand_id
1 'polypeptide(L)'
;MRGERRYLSILAVTLIQRKLYIFDEPTSGVDPEARVQILRRIEQLVQNPEVIVLLSTHTLHEFSNIDCKIHLLHQGRMQFEGSYEEFVHNEADNPDLAFYERVQ
;
A
#
# COMPACT_ATOMS: atom_id res chain seq x y z
N MET A 1 20.34 12.10 -2.07
CA MET A 1 19.25 12.50 -1.14
C MET A 1 18.65 11.26 -0.47
N ARG A 2 17.94 11.39 0.67
CA ARG A 2 17.36 10.21 1.37
C ARG A 2 16.29 9.50 0.54
N GLY A 3 15.47 10.24 -0.22
CA GLY A 3 14.45 9.70 -1.12
C GLY A 3 15.02 8.85 -2.26
N GLU A 4 16.06 9.33 -2.95
CA GLU A 4 16.72 8.59 -4.05
C GLU A 4 17.23 7.20 -3.60
N ARG A 5 17.77 7.10 -2.39
CA ARG A 5 18.22 5.81 -1.84
C ARG A 5 17.07 4.85 -1.59
N ARG A 6 15.93 5.34 -1.08
CA ARG A 6 14.72 4.53 -0.85
C ARG A 6 14.15 4.03 -2.17
N TYR A 7 14.01 4.93 -3.15
CA TYR A 7 13.58 4.60 -4.50
C TYR A 7 14.43 3.48 -5.12
N LEU A 8 15.75 3.66 -5.15
CA LEU A 8 16.67 2.65 -5.69
C LEU A 8 16.59 1.31 -4.95
N SER A 9 16.45 1.34 -3.62
CA SER A 9 16.37 0.12 -2.81
C SER A 9 15.11 -0.68 -3.11
N ILE A 10 13.97 -0.01 -3.21
CA ILE A 10 12.69 -0.66 -3.55
C ILE A 10 12.78 -1.28 -4.93
N LEU A 11 13.25 -0.53 -5.93
CA LEU A 11 13.44 -1.06 -7.27
C LEU A 11 14.36 -2.28 -7.28
N ALA A 12 15.52 -2.19 -6.63
CA ALA A 12 16.47 -3.29 -6.58
C ALA A 12 15.85 -4.57 -5.98
N VAL A 13 15.08 -4.44 -4.90
CA VAL A 13 14.38 -5.58 -4.28
C VAL A 13 13.33 -6.17 -5.23
N THR A 14 12.58 -5.33 -5.95
CA THR A 14 11.55 -5.79 -6.89
C THR A 14 12.11 -6.51 -8.14
N LEU A 15 13.42 -6.43 -8.40
CA LEU A 15 14.08 -7.17 -9.48
C LEU A 15 14.41 -8.61 -9.09
N ILE A 16 14.50 -8.88 -7.78
CA ILE A 16 14.75 -10.22 -7.27
C ILE A 16 13.42 -10.96 -7.23
N GLN A 17 13.27 -12.06 -7.97
CA GLN A 17 12.05 -12.86 -7.97
C GLN A 17 11.82 -13.51 -6.61
N ARG A 18 10.69 -13.18 -5.97
CA ARG A 18 10.25 -13.73 -4.68
C ARG A 18 8.76 -14.01 -4.74
N LYS A 19 8.30 -14.96 -3.92
CA LYS A 19 6.86 -15.22 -3.71
C LYS A 19 6.23 -14.27 -2.69
N LEU A 20 7.04 -13.58 -1.89
CA LEU A 20 6.57 -12.64 -0.86
C LEU A 20 7.47 -11.40 -0.82
N TYR A 21 6.85 -10.23 -0.88
CA TYR A 21 7.47 -8.93 -0.65
C TYR A 21 6.78 -8.26 0.55
N ILE A 22 7.58 -7.64 1.41
CA ILE A 22 7.09 -6.85 2.54
C ILE A 22 7.69 -5.45 2.42
N PHE A 23 6.84 -4.44 2.36
CA PHE A 23 7.24 -3.03 2.26
C PHE A 23 6.70 -2.25 3.46
N ASP A 24 7.60 -1.55 4.15
CA ASP A 24 7.24 -0.64 5.22
C ASP A 24 7.30 0.81 4.73
N GLU A 25 6.13 1.45 4.57
CA GLU A 25 5.97 2.83 4.10
C GLU A 25 6.86 3.17 2.87
N PRO A 26 6.74 2.42 1.75
CA PRO A 26 7.72 2.45 0.65
C PRO A 26 7.78 3.80 -0.07
N THR A 27 6.69 4.57 -0.03
CA THR A 27 6.54 5.86 -0.72
C THR A 27 6.89 7.06 0.17
N SER A 28 7.22 6.84 1.44
CA SER A 28 7.50 7.93 2.37
C SER A 28 8.87 8.58 2.09
N GLY A 29 8.89 9.91 1.96
CA GLY A 29 10.11 10.70 1.76
C GLY A 29 10.74 10.63 0.37
N VAL A 30 10.03 10.08 -0.63
CA VAL A 30 10.40 10.19 -2.06
C VAL A 30 9.59 11.29 -2.74
N ASP A 31 10.10 11.82 -3.84
CA ASP A 31 9.40 12.81 -4.67
C ASP A 31 8.17 12.20 -5.39
N PRO A 32 7.24 13.03 -5.90
CA PRO A 32 6.01 12.54 -6.52
C PRO A 32 6.23 11.60 -7.71
N GLU A 33 7.27 11.84 -8.53
CA GLU A 33 7.55 11.00 -9.70
C GLU A 33 8.06 9.62 -9.27
N ALA A 34 9.05 9.59 -8.36
CA ALA A 34 9.57 8.34 -7.79
C ALA A 34 8.46 7.53 -7.10
N ARG A 35 7.50 8.19 -6.45
CA ARG A 35 6.35 7.53 -5.84
C ARG A 35 5.52 6.75 -6.88
N VAL A 36 5.12 7.43 -7.96
CA VAL A 36 4.33 6.80 -9.03
C VAL A 36 5.07 5.59 -9.61
N GLN A 37 6.39 5.70 -9.78
CA GLN A 37 7.20 4.59 -10.30
C GLN A 37 7.28 3.40 -9.33
N ILE A 38 7.38 3.65 -8.01
CA ILE A 38 7.32 2.60 -6.99
C ILE A 38 5.98 1.87 -7.02
N LEU A 39 4.87 2.60 -7.03
CA LEU A 39 3.52 2.01 -7.01
C LEU A 39 3.27 1.16 -8.26
N ARG A 40 3.60 1.69 -9.45
CA ARG A 40 3.54 0.93 -10.71
C ARG A 40 4.36 -0.35 -10.65
N ARG A 41 5.52 -0.32 -9.99
CA ARG A 41 6.35 -1.51 -9.84
C ARG A 41 5.70 -2.55 -8.93
N ILE A 42 5.05 -2.11 -7.84
CA ILE A 42 4.29 -2.98 -6.94
C ILE A 42 3.08 -3.59 -7.67
N GLU A 43 2.34 -2.79 -8.43
CA GLU A 43 1.22 -3.24 -9.28
C GLU A 43 1.66 -4.33 -10.26
N GLN A 44 2.85 -4.20 -10.87
CA GLN A 44 3.42 -5.22 -11.75
C GLN A 44 3.75 -6.53 -11.03
N LEU A 45 4.22 -6.46 -9.77
CA LEU A 45 4.53 -7.66 -9.00
C LEU A 45 3.27 -8.51 -8.74
N VAL A 46 2.16 -7.86 -8.39
CA VAL A 46 0.90 -8.54 -8.06
C VAL A 46 0.15 -9.07 -9.29
N GLN A 47 0.60 -8.75 -10.52
CA GLN A 47 0.08 -9.40 -11.73
C GLN A 47 0.42 -10.90 -11.79
N ASN A 48 1.45 -11.34 -11.06
CA ASN A 48 1.74 -12.76 -10.89
C ASN A 48 0.94 -13.31 -9.71
N PRO A 49 0.00 -14.26 -9.92
CA PRO A 49 -0.83 -14.81 -8.85
C PRO A 49 -0.06 -15.62 -7.79
N GLU A 50 1.19 -16.00 -8.05
CA GLU A 50 2.06 -16.65 -7.06
C GLU A 50 2.81 -15.65 -6.15
N VAL A 51 2.66 -14.34 -6.39
CA VAL A 51 3.35 -13.28 -5.65
C VAL A 51 2.39 -12.61 -4.68
N ILE A 52 2.81 -12.55 -3.42
CA ILE A 52 2.12 -11.82 -2.35
C ILE A 52 2.92 -10.56 -2.02
N VAL A 53 2.24 -9.43 -1.91
CA VAL A 53 2.81 -8.17 -1.42
C VAL A 53 2.06 -7.76 -0.15
N LEU A 54 2.80 -7.59 0.94
CA LEU A 54 2.32 -6.97 2.17
C LEU A 54 2.94 -5.56 2.27
N LEU A 55 2.11 -4.55 2.44
CA LEU A 55 2.54 -3.17 2.43
C LEU A 55 1.85 -2.38 3.56
N SER A 56 2.63 -1.62 4.33
CA SER A 56 2.09 -0.60 5.25
C SER A 56 2.06 0.75 4.53
N THR A 57 0.96 1.48 4.71
CA THR A 57 0.77 2.84 4.20
C THR A 57 -0.24 3.58 5.06
N HIS A 58 -0.10 4.90 5.11
CA HIS A 58 -1.08 5.83 5.64
C HIS A 58 -1.90 6.51 4.55
N THR A 59 -1.63 6.22 3.26
CA THR A 59 -2.37 6.77 2.11
C THR A 59 -2.96 5.64 1.28
N LEU A 60 -4.26 5.40 1.46
CA LEU A 60 -4.97 4.29 0.80
C LEU A 60 -5.51 4.67 -0.59
N HIS A 61 -5.65 5.96 -0.90
CA HIS A 61 -6.12 6.43 -2.22
C HIS A 61 -5.35 5.86 -3.41
N GLU A 62 -4.06 5.55 -3.20
CA GLU A 62 -3.17 5.00 -4.24
C GLU A 62 -3.54 3.55 -4.63
N PHE A 63 -4.38 2.88 -3.83
CA PHE A 63 -4.77 1.48 -4.00
C PHE A 63 -6.22 1.30 -4.46
N SER A 64 -6.93 2.38 -4.80
CA SER A 64 -8.35 2.31 -5.19
C SER A 64 -8.63 1.43 -6.41
N ASN A 65 -7.63 1.22 -7.27
CA ASN A 65 -7.72 0.42 -8.49
C ASN A 65 -6.96 -0.91 -8.40
N ILE A 66 -6.48 -1.27 -7.21
CA ILE A 66 -5.70 -2.48 -6.96
C ILE A 66 -6.56 -3.40 -6.10
N ASP A 67 -6.84 -4.60 -6.60
CA ASP A 67 -7.49 -5.64 -5.80
C ASP A 67 -6.58 -6.01 -4.63
N CYS A 68 -6.97 -5.57 -3.44
CA CYS A 68 -6.19 -5.73 -2.23
C CYS A 68 -7.08 -5.88 -1.01
N LYS A 69 -6.53 -6.53 0.01
CA LYS A 69 -7.13 -6.63 1.32
C LYS A 69 -6.54 -5.58 2.24
N ILE A 70 -7.40 -4.76 2.83
CA ILE A 70 -7.02 -3.74 3.81
C ILE A 70 -7.10 -4.34 5.21
N HIS A 71 -6.02 -4.19 5.97
CA HIS A 71 -5.95 -4.53 7.38
C HIS A 71 -5.72 -3.26 8.20
N LEU A 72 -6.71 -2.84 8.98
CA LEU A 72 -6.59 -1.70 9.88
C LEU A 72 -6.20 -2.18 11.28
N LEU A 73 -5.05 -1.71 11.76
CA LEU A 73 -4.58 -1.94 13.12
C LEU A 73 -4.70 -0.66 13.95
N HIS A 74 -5.35 -0.74 15.10
CA HIS A 74 -5.42 0.35 16.08
C HIS A 74 -5.24 -0.21 17.49
N GLN A 75 -4.34 0.40 18.28
CA GLN A 75 -4.03 -0.01 19.65
C GLN A 75 -3.70 -1.51 19.80
N GLY A 76 -2.95 -2.06 18.84
CA GLY A 76 -2.55 -3.48 18.84
C GLY A 76 -3.68 -4.46 18.53
N ARG A 77 -4.84 -3.97 18.06
CA ARG A 77 -5.98 -4.79 17.66
C ARG A 77 -6.35 -4.53 16.21
N MET A 78 -6.81 -5.58 15.54
CA MET A 78 -7.38 -5.47 14.20
C MET A 78 -8.79 -4.90 14.30
N GLN A 79 -8.99 -3.71 13.73
CA GLN A 79 -10.29 -3.02 13.71
C GLN A 79 -11.08 -3.32 12.43
N PHE A 80 -10.36 -3.62 11.34
CA PHE A 80 -10.97 -3.94 10.05
C PHE A 80 -10.08 -4.89 9.25
N GLU A 81 -10.73 -5.79 8.52
CA GLU A 81 -10.15 -6.68 7.53
C GLU A 81 -11.18 -6.90 6.41
N GLY A 82 -10.83 -6.52 5.18
CA GLY A 82 -11.78 -6.56 4.05
C GLY A 82 -11.20 -5.96 2.77
N SER A 83 -12.01 -5.86 1.72
CA SER A 83 -11.61 -5.22 0.46
C SER A 83 -11.50 -3.70 0.61
N TYR A 84 -10.91 -3.03 -0.40
CA TYR A 84 -10.92 -1.58 -0.46
C TYR A 84 -12.34 -1.00 -0.50
N GLU A 85 -13.26 -1.60 -1.27
CA GLU A 85 -14.66 -1.14 -1.34
C GLU A 85 -15.39 -1.31 0.00
N GLU A 86 -15.16 -2.42 0.70
CA GLU A 86 -15.68 -2.66 2.05
C GLU A 86 -15.09 -1.68 3.06
N PHE A 87 -13.84 -1.26 2.87
CA PHE A 87 -13.19 -0.28 3.72
C PHE A 87 -13.84 1.10 3.56
N VAL A 88 -14.10 1.54 2.34
CA VAL A 88 -14.59 2.90 2.06
C VAL A 88 -16.12 3.05 2.23
N HIS A 89 -16.90 1.96 2.21
CA HIS A 89 -18.36 1.84 2.39
C HIS A 89 -19.18 3.16 2.59
N ASN A 90 -19.93 3.57 1.55
CA ASN A 90 -20.86 4.73 1.44
C ASN A 90 -20.29 6.18 1.40
N GLU A 91 -20.93 6.98 0.52
CA GLU A 91 -20.85 8.41 0.14
C GLU A 91 -19.56 9.24 0.15
N ALA A 92 -18.41 8.77 0.61
CA ALA A 92 -17.22 9.63 0.61
C ALA A 92 -16.16 9.31 -0.46
N ASP A 93 -16.10 8.08 -0.99
CA ASP A 93 -14.95 7.58 -1.79
C ASP A 93 -13.59 7.95 -1.15
N ASN A 94 -13.59 8.16 0.17
CA ASN A 94 -12.51 8.80 0.92
C ASN A 94 -12.06 7.84 2.05
N PRO A 95 -10.92 7.15 1.87
CA PRO A 95 -10.39 6.23 2.85
C PRO A 95 -9.90 6.92 4.13
N ASP A 96 -9.58 8.23 4.10
CA ASP A 96 -9.18 8.95 5.32
C ASP A 96 -10.39 9.11 6.25
N LEU A 97 -11.57 9.44 5.71
CA LEU A 97 -12.80 9.50 6.50
C LEU A 97 -13.18 8.11 7.05
N ALA A 98 -13.11 7.09 6.21
CA ALA A 98 -13.36 5.71 6.61
C ALA A 98 -12.42 5.22 7.72
N PHE A 99 -11.16 5.70 7.74
CA PHE A 99 -10.22 5.46 8.81
C PHE A 99 -10.67 6.12 10.11
N TYR A 100 -11.01 7.42 10.08
CA TYR A 100 -11.44 8.16 11.28
C TYR A 100 -12.65 7.53 11.97
N GLU A 101 -13.65 7.08 11.20
CA GLU A 101 -14.86 6.44 11.74
C GLU A 101 -14.57 5.11 12.46
N ARG A 102 -13.52 4.40 12.06
CA ARG A 102 -13.17 3.06 12.59
C ARG A 102 -12.19 3.10 13.76
N VAL A 103 -11.55 4.24 14.02
CA VAL A 103 -10.58 4.41 15.11
C VAL A 103 -11.10 5.29 16.26
N GLN A 104 -12.36 5.74 16.19
CA GLN A 104 -13.10 6.32 17.33
C GLN A 104 -13.55 5.24 18.30
#